data_AF-A0A0D2C750-F1
#
_entry.id   AF-A0A0D2C750-F1
#
_cell.length_a   1.000
_cell.length_b   1.000
_cell.length_c   1.000
_cell.angle_alpha   90.00
_cell.angle_beta   90.00
_cell.angle_gamma   90.00
#
_symmetry.space_group_name_H-M   'P 1'
#
loop_
_entity.id
_entity.type
_entity.pdbx_description
1 polymer ?
#
loop_
_entity_poly.entity_id
_entity_poly.type
_entity_poly.pdbx_seq_one_letter_code
_entity_poly.pdbx_strand_id
1 'polypeptide(L)'
;MLSLLSSTILLAYAGQQALAQFVTPPKNLTTKEGYAGINVRYKSVPAGICEQNPNVKSYSGYADVAPGQHIFWWFFEARNGNASEAPLTIWINGGPGSSSMIGLFQELGPCRVDADGNAVNNPYSWSEVSNVIFIDEPTQVGFSYSSPVAAYADPVSGDLVQLPNNTCPEYASDWDCGTYSYFNESLTANSTPAAAPNMWKTLQGFMGAFPQYSRKGVYFTTESYGGHYGPIFNEYFEEQNDKNIKGAHNISLEGVMIGNGWYDPLIQYQAYYNFSVFPGNTYGYDPLNQSVKDQWYNNLYGPGNCYDQTVDCNARGINEICTAADNFCLNQVENLYDIYLGRDEYDFRYLMPDPFPPTYYVDYLNTDSVQAAIGAYVNYTESNTAVGNAFGSTGDDDREIGTVEALKKLLARGVKLVMYFGDADFNCNWLGGQVVAGHVGAPGYADAGFVNVSTSDGVVHGQVRQAGSFAFVRIYESGHEVPFYQPLVSLEMFNRTMKGVDVATGKTRIGKDYKTSGPKVSSYHEGNSTVQFDVVPESAVYNVTTATPQNGTTAGGSAEAGKRMARAKRTTRRGKRLRTKRDLLNAKDKRWVLLDEQ
;
A
#
# COMPACT_ATOMS: atom_id res chain seq x y z
N MET A 1 -47.25 57.29 8.16
CA MET A 1 -47.42 56.30 7.06
C MET A 1 -46.02 55.80 6.71
N LEU A 2 -45.66 54.60 7.20
CA LEU A 2 -45.56 53.33 6.45
C LEU A 2 -44.46 53.38 5.36
N SER A 3 -43.27 52.77 5.54
CA SER A 3 -42.88 51.34 5.32
C SER A 3 -42.75 51.00 3.81
N LEU A 4 -41.83 50.20 3.24
CA LEU A 4 -41.14 48.93 3.58
C LEU A 4 -39.95 48.77 2.58
N LEU A 5 -38.75 48.33 3.01
CA LEU A 5 -38.12 47.00 2.82
C LEU A 5 -37.86 46.53 1.36
N SER A 6 -36.58 46.32 0.99
CA SER A 6 -35.91 45.00 1.06
C SER A 6 -34.52 45.07 0.41
N SER A 7 -33.47 44.73 1.18
CA SER A 7 -32.09 44.56 0.70
C SER A 7 -31.70 43.09 0.89
N THR A 8 -31.52 42.36 -0.20
CA THR A 8 -30.87 41.04 -0.18
C THR A 8 -29.40 41.19 -0.54
N ILE A 9 -28.53 41.01 0.45
CA ILE A 9 -27.09 40.85 0.29
C ILE A 9 -26.84 39.36 0.03
N LEU A 10 -26.42 39.00 -1.18
CA LEU A 10 -25.74 37.73 -1.44
C LEU A 10 -24.25 37.94 -1.18
N LEU A 11 -23.79 37.47 -0.02
CA LEU A 11 -22.37 37.22 0.26
C LEU A 11 -22.05 35.80 -0.22
N ALA A 12 -21.63 35.67 -1.48
CA ALA A 12 -20.96 34.47 -1.95
C ALA A 12 -19.48 34.59 -1.58
N TYR A 13 -19.09 34.07 -0.41
CA TYR A 13 -17.71 33.70 -0.14
C TYR A 13 -17.44 32.39 -0.90
N ALA A 14 -16.95 32.50 -2.13
CA ALA A 14 -16.25 31.41 -2.78
C ALA A 14 -14.87 31.30 -2.12
N GLY A 15 -14.81 30.63 -0.98
CA GLY A 15 -13.54 30.30 -0.34
C GLY A 15 -12.72 29.42 -1.28
N GLN A 16 -11.53 29.87 -1.65
CA GLN A 16 -10.50 29.00 -2.19
C GLN A 16 -10.30 27.86 -1.17
N GLN A 17 -10.73 26.64 -1.50
CA GLN A 17 -10.34 25.46 -0.73
C GLN A 17 -8.83 25.33 -0.89
N ALA A 18 -8.10 25.63 0.18
CA ALA A 18 -6.66 25.48 0.21
C ALA A 18 -6.32 23.98 0.17
N LEU A 19 -5.35 23.60 -0.66
CA LEU A 19 -4.84 22.24 -0.79
C LEU A 19 -3.89 21.86 0.37
N ALA A 20 -3.45 22.85 1.14
CA ALA A 20 -2.72 22.72 2.40
C ALA A 20 -2.96 23.97 3.26
N GLN A 21 -2.63 23.91 4.56
CA GLN A 21 -2.77 25.04 5.48
C GLN A 21 -1.72 25.00 6.58
N PHE A 22 -1.42 26.14 7.19
CA PHE A 22 -0.57 26.15 8.39
C PHE A 22 -1.36 25.62 9.60
N VAL A 23 -1.29 24.30 9.81
CA VAL A 23 -2.01 23.56 10.84
C VAL A 23 -1.57 24.02 12.23
N THR A 24 -2.54 24.37 13.07
CA THR A 24 -2.26 24.68 14.48
C THR A 24 -2.14 23.40 15.32
N PRO A 25 -1.28 23.35 16.35
CA PRO A 25 -1.16 22.18 17.23
C PRO A 25 -2.52 21.70 17.75
N PRO A 26 -2.86 20.40 17.62
CA PRO A 26 -4.10 19.84 18.15
C PRO A 26 -4.20 20.05 19.66
N LYS A 27 -5.27 20.71 20.12
CA LYS A 27 -5.45 21.07 21.54
C LYS A 27 -6.30 20.09 22.35
N ASN A 28 -7.03 19.18 21.69
CA ASN A 28 -8.05 18.33 22.31
C ASN A 28 -7.75 16.82 22.19
N LEU A 29 -6.46 16.46 22.18
CA LEU A 29 -6.04 15.06 22.27
C LEU A 29 -6.04 14.61 23.73
N THR A 30 -6.61 13.43 23.97
CA THR A 30 -6.51 12.69 25.23
C THR A 30 -5.20 11.92 25.23
N THR A 31 -4.37 12.11 26.25
CA THR A 31 -3.14 11.33 26.44
C THR A 31 -3.41 10.16 27.39
N LYS A 32 -2.99 8.96 26.97
CA LYS A 32 -3.01 7.76 27.79
C LYS A 32 -1.72 6.98 27.61
N GLU A 33 -1.13 6.54 28.71
CA GLU A 33 0.00 5.62 28.69
C GLU A 33 -0.51 4.21 28.33
N GLY A 34 0.05 3.63 27.27
CA GLY A 34 -0.21 2.27 26.82
C GLY A 34 0.75 1.25 27.45
N TYR A 35 0.87 0.08 26.83
CA TYR A 35 1.85 -0.91 27.26
C TYR A 35 3.27 -0.44 26.92
N ALA A 36 4.26 -1.04 27.58
CA ALA A 36 5.68 -0.70 27.47
C ALA A 36 5.99 0.79 27.73
N GLY A 37 5.11 1.52 28.44
CA GLY A 37 5.27 2.94 28.74
C GLY A 37 5.11 3.86 27.53
N ILE A 38 4.51 3.37 26.44
CA ILE A 38 4.33 4.16 25.21
C ILE A 38 3.10 5.05 25.35
N ASN A 39 3.31 6.37 25.26
CA ASN A 39 2.20 7.32 25.30
C ASN A 39 1.44 7.35 23.98
N VAL A 40 0.12 7.39 24.09
CA VAL A 40 -0.80 7.56 22.96
C VAL A 40 -1.62 8.82 23.17
N ARG A 41 -1.68 9.68 22.15
CA ARG A 41 -2.48 10.91 22.11
C ARG A 41 -3.57 10.75 21.08
N TYR A 42 -4.84 10.76 21.48
CA TYR A 42 -5.93 10.43 20.56
C TYR A 42 -7.21 11.21 20.83
N LYS A 43 -8.14 11.15 19.88
CA LYS A 43 -9.51 11.63 20.04
C LYS A 43 -10.49 10.74 19.30
N SER A 44 -11.78 10.86 19.66
CA SER A 44 -12.85 10.25 18.86
C SER A 44 -13.04 11.03 17.57
N VAL A 45 -13.16 10.30 16.46
CA VAL A 45 -13.50 10.88 15.15
C VAL A 45 -15.02 10.85 14.99
N PRO A 46 -15.67 11.99 14.69
CA PRO A 46 -17.12 12.03 14.48
C PRO A 46 -17.57 11.19 13.27
N ALA A 47 -18.77 10.64 13.35
CA ALA A 47 -19.41 10.02 12.19
C ALA A 47 -19.61 11.03 11.06
N GLY A 48 -19.53 10.55 9.82
CA GLY A 48 -19.57 11.37 8.60
C GLY A 48 -18.20 11.82 8.08
N ILE A 49 -17.14 11.73 8.90
CA ILE A 49 -15.75 11.95 8.42
C ILE A 49 -15.26 10.74 7.61
N CYS A 50 -15.58 9.52 8.04
CA CYS A 50 -15.40 8.34 7.20
C CYS A 50 -16.42 7.27 7.57
N GLU A 51 -16.40 6.80 8.82
CA GLU A 51 -17.46 5.94 9.33
C GLU A 51 -18.78 6.72 9.36
N GLN A 52 -19.81 6.19 8.70
CA GLN A 52 -21.09 6.88 8.49
C GLN A 52 -22.10 6.55 9.60
N ASN A 53 -21.95 5.40 10.26
CA ASN A 53 -22.83 4.97 11.34
C ASN A 53 -22.39 5.58 12.69
N PRO A 54 -23.19 6.44 13.33
CA PRO A 54 -22.83 7.06 14.61
C PRO A 54 -22.70 6.08 15.79
N ASN A 55 -23.13 4.82 15.61
CA ASN A 55 -22.98 3.78 16.63
C ASN A 55 -21.68 2.97 16.50
N VAL A 56 -20.92 3.14 15.41
CA VAL A 56 -19.61 2.51 15.20
C VAL A 56 -18.55 3.52 15.55
N LYS A 57 -17.72 3.23 16.56
CA LYS A 57 -16.74 4.21 17.02
C LYS A 57 -15.51 4.20 16.14
N SER A 58 -14.96 5.40 15.96
CA SER A 58 -13.66 5.61 15.33
C SER A 58 -12.81 6.52 16.20
N TYR A 59 -11.51 6.26 16.19
CA TYR A 59 -10.49 7.01 16.92
C TYR A 59 -9.30 7.25 16.01
N SER A 60 -8.66 8.39 16.15
CA SER A 60 -7.38 8.67 15.49
C SER A 60 -6.45 9.40 16.46
N GLY A 61 -5.16 9.32 16.18
CA GLY A 61 -4.17 9.88 17.06
C GLY A 61 -2.76 9.46 16.72
N TYR A 62 -1.88 9.59 17.72
CA TYR A 62 -0.46 9.35 17.62
C TYR A 62 0.02 8.40 18.70
N ALA A 63 0.92 7.49 18.37
CA ALA A 63 1.82 6.84 19.32
C ALA A 63 3.17 7.58 19.34
N ASP A 64 3.63 7.98 20.52
CA ASP A 64 4.89 8.70 20.69
C ASP A 64 6.01 7.68 20.97
N VAL A 65 6.63 7.14 19.92
CA VAL A 65 7.50 5.94 19.97
C VAL A 65 8.98 6.25 20.29
N ALA A 66 9.39 7.50 20.12
CA ALA A 66 10.68 8.04 20.51
C ALA A 66 10.60 9.58 20.58
N PRO A 67 11.59 10.27 21.18
CA PRO A 67 11.66 11.73 21.13
C PRO A 67 11.61 12.25 19.69
N GLY A 68 10.58 13.04 19.37
CA GLY A 68 10.39 13.58 18.02
C GLY A 68 10.03 12.53 16.98
N GLN A 69 9.42 11.40 17.36
CA GLN A 69 8.87 10.40 16.46
C GLN A 69 7.43 10.08 16.87
N HIS A 70 6.47 10.49 16.04
CA HIS A 70 5.04 10.43 16.32
C HIS A 70 4.34 9.68 15.19
N ILE A 71 3.88 8.46 15.47
CA ILE A 71 3.25 7.57 14.48
C ILE A 71 1.73 7.75 14.52
N PHE A 72 1.16 8.27 13.44
CA PHE A 72 -0.27 8.44 13.26
C PHE A 72 -0.96 7.10 13.00
N TRP A 73 -2.16 6.96 13.56
CA TRP A 73 -3.04 5.85 13.29
C TRP A 73 -4.51 6.29 13.27
N TRP A 74 -5.31 5.56 12.49
CA TRP A 74 -6.76 5.74 12.44
C TRP A 74 -7.45 4.37 12.57
N PHE A 75 -8.24 4.24 13.62
CA PHE A 75 -8.94 3.02 14.03
C PHE A 75 -10.46 3.10 13.80
N PHE A 76 -11.05 1.96 13.46
CA PHE A 76 -12.48 1.75 13.31
C PHE A 76 -12.92 0.45 14.00
N GLU A 77 -14.00 0.53 14.79
CA GLU A 77 -14.63 -0.67 15.36
C GLU A 77 -15.24 -1.56 14.27
N ALA A 78 -15.33 -2.86 14.56
CA ALA A 78 -16.10 -3.78 13.74
C ALA A 78 -17.56 -3.32 13.64
N ARG A 79 -18.09 -3.22 12.42
CA ARG A 79 -19.48 -2.80 12.15
C ARG A 79 -20.50 -3.86 12.55
N ASN A 80 -20.15 -5.13 12.42
CA ASN A 80 -21.03 -6.24 12.76
C ASN A 80 -20.51 -7.00 13.99
N GLY A 81 -21.44 -7.33 14.89
CA GLY A 81 -21.13 -8.02 16.14
C GLY A 81 -20.65 -7.08 17.25
N ASN A 82 -20.05 -7.65 18.29
CA ASN A 82 -19.49 -6.89 19.40
C ASN A 82 -18.04 -6.52 19.10
N ALA A 83 -17.73 -5.23 18.92
CA ALA A 83 -16.38 -4.76 18.64
C ALA A 83 -15.36 -5.17 19.71
N SER A 84 -15.75 -5.33 20.97
CA SER A 84 -14.85 -5.83 22.04
C SER A 84 -14.56 -7.33 21.96
N GLU A 85 -15.26 -8.05 21.08
CA GLU A 85 -15.06 -9.48 20.81
C GLU A 85 -14.56 -9.76 19.38
N ALA A 86 -14.47 -8.74 18.54
CA ALA A 86 -13.87 -8.82 17.22
C ALA A 86 -12.33 -8.83 17.32
N PRO A 87 -11.63 -9.49 16.39
CA PRO A 87 -10.17 -9.40 16.30
C PRO A 87 -9.72 -7.98 15.96
N LEU A 88 -8.43 -7.69 16.19
CA LEU A 88 -7.77 -6.48 15.71
C LEU A 88 -7.01 -6.79 14.43
N THR A 89 -7.31 -6.06 13.37
CA THR A 89 -6.58 -6.13 12.10
C THR A 89 -5.78 -4.85 11.90
N ILE A 90 -4.49 -5.01 11.67
CA ILE A 90 -3.56 -3.93 11.37
C ILE A 90 -3.42 -3.86 9.86
N TRP A 91 -3.58 -2.68 9.28
CA TRP A 91 -3.28 -2.41 7.89
C TRP A 91 -2.14 -1.40 7.79
N ILE A 92 -1.14 -1.73 6.98
CA ILE A 92 -0.16 -0.76 6.49
C ILE A 92 0.03 -0.88 4.97
N ASN A 93 0.09 0.25 4.26
CA ASN A 93 0.53 0.26 2.86
C ASN A 93 2.08 0.16 2.79
N GLY A 94 2.60 0.00 1.56
CA GLY A 94 4.03 -0.17 1.29
C GLY A 94 4.79 1.14 1.02
N GLY A 95 5.25 1.31 -0.21
CA GLY A 95 6.15 2.38 -0.64
C GLY A 95 7.55 1.84 -0.98
N PRO A 96 8.55 1.92 -0.09
CA PRO A 96 8.48 2.32 1.32
C PRO A 96 8.24 3.82 1.51
N GLY A 97 7.45 4.16 2.53
CA GLY A 97 7.16 5.56 2.87
C GLY A 97 5.82 6.10 2.36
N SER A 98 4.91 5.21 1.95
CA SER A 98 3.55 5.56 1.54
C SER A 98 2.56 5.44 2.69
N SER A 99 1.59 6.34 2.74
CA SER A 99 0.60 6.41 3.82
C SER A 99 -0.40 5.27 3.76
N SER A 100 -0.83 4.82 4.93
CA SER A 100 -1.90 3.82 5.07
C SER A 100 -3.30 4.41 4.90
N MET A 101 -3.39 5.71 4.63
CA MET A 101 -4.64 6.35 4.21
C MET A 101 -5.01 5.96 2.77
N ILE A 102 -4.04 5.51 1.96
CA ILE A 102 -4.28 4.85 0.66
C ILE A 102 -5.25 3.70 0.86
N GLY A 103 -4.88 2.70 1.67
CA GLY A 103 -5.76 1.55 1.90
C GLY A 103 -7.03 1.85 2.67
N LEU A 104 -7.06 2.93 3.45
CA LEU A 104 -8.29 3.41 4.09
C LEU A 104 -9.29 3.90 3.02
N PHE A 105 -8.89 4.80 2.12
CA PHE A 105 -9.83 5.50 1.23
C PHE A 105 -9.96 4.89 -0.17
N GLN A 106 -8.91 4.23 -0.68
CA GLN A 106 -8.88 3.62 -2.01
C GLN A 106 -9.14 2.12 -1.97
N GLU A 107 -9.00 1.44 -0.83
CA GLU A 107 -9.07 -0.02 -0.81
C GLU A 107 -10.20 -0.56 0.09
N LEU A 108 -9.93 -0.71 1.38
CA LEU A 108 -10.66 -1.59 2.30
C LEU A 108 -11.19 -0.91 3.56
N GLY A 109 -10.95 0.40 3.71
CA GLY A 109 -11.51 1.17 4.80
C GLY A 109 -13.03 1.37 4.71
N PRO A 110 -13.63 1.99 5.74
CA PRO A 110 -15.08 2.09 5.88
C PRO A 110 -15.74 3.04 4.88
N CYS A 111 -14.96 3.89 4.21
CA CYS A 111 -15.46 4.85 3.25
C CYS A 111 -14.52 5.01 2.05
N ARG A 112 -15.02 5.68 1.02
CA ARG A 112 -14.26 6.24 -0.11
C ARG A 112 -14.54 7.74 -0.19
N VAL A 113 -13.79 8.47 -0.99
CA VAL A 113 -14.11 9.87 -1.31
C VAL A 113 -14.57 9.95 -2.76
N ASP A 114 -15.74 10.53 -3.00
CA ASP A 114 -16.28 10.73 -4.35
C ASP A 114 -15.71 11.98 -5.03
N ALA A 115 -16.05 12.18 -6.31
CA ALA A 115 -15.56 13.30 -7.12
C ALA A 115 -16.04 14.68 -6.62
N ASP A 116 -17.07 14.71 -5.77
CA ASP A 116 -17.59 15.92 -5.13
C ASP A 116 -16.89 16.22 -3.79
N GLY A 117 -15.96 15.35 -3.38
CA GLY A 117 -15.19 15.49 -2.14
C GLY A 117 -15.95 15.00 -0.90
N ASN A 118 -16.95 14.14 -1.06
CA ASN A 118 -17.71 13.59 0.06
C ASN A 118 -17.21 12.19 0.43
N ALA A 119 -17.13 11.92 1.74
CA ALA A 119 -16.91 10.57 2.25
C ALA A 119 -18.19 9.73 2.06
N VAL A 120 -18.09 8.65 1.29
CA VAL A 120 -19.20 7.73 0.97
C VAL A 120 -18.93 6.34 1.53
N ASN A 121 -19.96 5.64 2.00
CA ASN A 121 -19.80 4.33 2.63
C ASN A 121 -19.19 3.29 1.67
N ASN A 122 -18.20 2.53 2.14
CA ASN A 122 -17.71 1.32 1.48
C ASN A 122 -18.45 0.08 2.06
N PRO A 123 -19.31 -0.59 1.29
CA PRO A 123 -20.02 -1.79 1.77
C PRO A 123 -19.13 -3.03 1.84
N TYR A 124 -17.93 -2.99 1.26
CA TYR A 124 -16.96 -4.09 1.27
C TYR A 124 -15.78 -3.83 2.21
N SER A 125 -15.96 -2.92 3.18
CA SER A 125 -14.92 -2.63 4.15
C SER A 125 -14.53 -3.86 4.95
N TRP A 126 -13.24 -4.01 5.26
CA TRP A 126 -12.79 -5.05 6.19
C TRP A 126 -13.28 -4.80 7.63
N SER A 127 -13.70 -3.57 7.95
CA SER A 127 -14.38 -3.26 9.21
C SER A 127 -15.76 -3.93 9.34
N GLU A 128 -16.30 -4.53 8.26
CA GLU A 128 -17.52 -5.34 8.37
C GLU A 128 -17.36 -6.54 9.31
N VAL A 129 -16.14 -7.04 9.52
CA VAL A 129 -15.89 -8.29 10.27
C VAL A 129 -14.74 -8.22 11.29
N SER A 130 -13.99 -7.12 11.34
CA SER A 130 -12.87 -6.93 12.26
C SER A 130 -12.83 -5.49 12.77
N ASN A 131 -12.23 -5.26 13.95
CA ASN A 131 -11.71 -3.93 14.23
C ASN A 131 -10.50 -3.70 13.31
N VAL A 132 -10.36 -2.52 12.71
CA VAL A 132 -9.27 -2.23 11.76
C VAL A 132 -8.54 -0.97 12.19
N ILE A 133 -7.20 -1.02 12.20
CA ILE A 133 -6.33 0.13 12.42
C ILE A 133 -5.42 0.34 11.22
N PHE A 134 -5.45 1.54 10.65
CA PHE A 134 -4.55 2.00 9.59
C PHE A 134 -3.43 2.81 10.22
N ILE A 135 -2.17 2.50 9.93
CA ILE A 135 -1.01 3.12 10.60
C ILE A 135 -0.07 3.71 9.56
N ASP A 136 0.20 5.02 9.65
CA ASP A 136 1.21 5.65 8.80
C ASP A 136 2.60 5.35 9.36
N GLU A 137 3.35 4.45 8.75
CA GLU A 137 4.69 4.05 9.19
C GLU A 137 5.66 4.08 8.00
N PRO A 138 6.93 4.50 8.17
CA PRO A 138 7.58 5.00 9.39
C PRO A 138 7.29 6.47 9.73
N THR A 139 7.98 7.01 10.76
CA THR A 139 7.95 8.44 11.08
C THR A 139 8.14 9.29 9.81
N GLN A 140 7.37 10.37 9.66
CA GLN A 140 7.30 11.30 8.52
C GLN A 140 6.35 10.89 7.38
N VAL A 141 5.83 9.66 7.36
CA VAL A 141 4.83 9.21 6.37
C VAL A 141 3.45 9.78 6.68
N GLY A 142 2.70 10.23 5.67
CA GLY A 142 1.29 10.61 5.85
C GLY A 142 1.13 11.71 6.90
N PHE A 143 0.38 11.40 7.95
CA PHE A 143 0.23 12.27 9.11
C PHE A 143 1.24 12.00 10.23
N SER A 144 2.01 10.91 10.16
CA SER A 144 3.14 10.66 11.06
C SER A 144 4.22 11.70 10.87
N TYR A 145 4.80 12.18 11.96
CA TYR A 145 5.71 13.32 11.87
C TYR A 145 6.83 13.28 12.89
N SER A 146 7.90 14.00 12.57
CA SER A 146 9.00 14.29 13.48
C SER A 146 8.76 15.63 14.19
N SER A 147 9.36 16.72 13.69
CA SER A 147 9.03 18.09 14.11
C SER A 147 8.11 18.75 13.07
N PRO A 148 7.01 19.39 13.46
CA PRO A 148 6.18 20.15 12.53
C PRO A 148 6.90 21.43 12.11
N VAL A 149 6.96 21.70 10.81
CA VAL A 149 7.60 22.89 10.23
C VAL A 149 6.69 23.55 9.20
N ALA A 150 6.76 24.88 9.09
CA ALA A 150 6.20 25.56 7.95
C ALA A 150 7.01 25.20 6.71
N ALA A 151 6.36 24.74 5.64
CA ALA A 151 7.02 24.39 4.39
C ALA A 151 6.04 24.49 3.21
N TYR A 152 6.56 24.34 1.99
CA TYR A 152 5.77 24.04 0.81
C TYR A 152 6.38 22.85 0.07
N ALA A 153 5.56 22.13 -0.69
CA ALA A 153 6.05 21.12 -1.64
C ALA A 153 6.47 21.81 -2.95
N ASP A 154 7.73 21.68 -3.36
CA ASP A 154 8.20 22.16 -4.65
C ASP A 154 7.53 21.32 -5.75
N PRO A 155 6.76 21.92 -6.67
CA PRO A 155 6.01 21.16 -7.66
C PRO A 155 6.89 20.53 -8.76
N VAL A 156 8.17 20.88 -8.81
CA VAL A 156 9.14 20.36 -9.78
C VAL A 156 9.94 19.22 -9.20
N SER A 157 10.52 19.38 -8.00
CA SER A 157 11.32 18.33 -7.38
C SER A 157 10.51 17.38 -6.50
N GLY A 158 9.36 17.82 -5.98
CA GLY A 158 8.60 17.10 -4.95
C GLY A 158 9.16 17.29 -3.54
N ASP A 159 10.26 18.03 -3.39
CA ASP A 159 10.89 18.23 -2.09
C ASP A 159 10.09 19.22 -1.23
N LEU A 160 10.14 19.01 0.09
CA LEU A 160 9.64 19.98 1.04
C LEU A 160 10.69 21.07 1.29
N VAL A 161 10.33 22.31 0.95
CA VAL A 161 11.16 23.48 1.22
C VAL A 161 10.67 24.16 2.48
N GLN A 162 11.49 24.13 3.52
CA GLN A 162 11.18 24.75 4.81
C GLN A 162 11.11 26.29 4.70
N LEU A 163 10.06 26.84 5.28
CA LEU A 163 9.81 28.28 5.41
C LEU A 163 10.28 28.80 6.78
N PRO A 164 10.70 30.07 6.88
CA PRO A 164 11.13 30.67 8.15
C PRO A 164 9.98 30.90 9.13
N ASN A 165 8.73 30.93 8.65
CA ASN A 165 7.52 31.13 9.46
C ASN A 165 6.27 30.68 8.67
N ASN A 166 5.09 30.77 9.29
CA ASN A 166 3.78 30.40 8.71
C ASN A 166 3.25 31.43 7.70
N THR A 167 4.11 31.94 6.83
CA THR A 167 3.74 32.85 5.75
C THR A 167 4.22 32.26 4.43
N CYS A 168 3.27 31.97 3.54
CA CYS A 168 3.62 31.50 2.21
C CYS A 168 4.22 32.65 1.39
N PRO A 169 5.44 32.50 0.83
CA PRO A 169 6.05 33.57 0.05
C PRO A 169 5.33 33.71 -1.30
N GLU A 170 5.33 34.93 -1.86
CA GLU A 170 4.58 35.25 -3.09
C GLU A 170 4.91 34.30 -4.26
N TYR A 171 6.19 33.93 -4.42
CA TYR A 171 6.63 33.01 -5.47
C TYR A 171 6.12 31.56 -5.32
N ALA A 172 5.72 31.17 -4.10
CA ALA A 172 5.17 29.86 -3.78
C ALA A 172 3.68 29.92 -3.39
N SER A 173 3.03 31.07 -3.56
CA SER A 173 1.62 31.28 -3.17
C SER A 173 0.63 30.36 -3.89
N ASP A 174 1.06 29.83 -5.03
CA ASP A 174 0.33 28.88 -5.86
C ASP A 174 0.62 27.41 -5.53
N TRP A 175 1.47 27.16 -4.53
CA TRP A 175 1.93 25.84 -4.10
C TRP A 175 1.35 25.49 -2.73
N ASP A 176 1.48 24.23 -2.33
CA ASP A 176 0.88 23.68 -1.11
C ASP A 176 1.65 24.10 0.14
N CYS A 177 1.63 25.39 0.46
CA CYS A 177 2.19 25.94 1.70
C CYS A 177 1.37 25.47 2.91
N GLY A 178 2.05 24.88 3.89
CA GLY A 178 1.40 24.34 5.08
C GLY A 178 2.34 23.93 6.18
N THR A 179 1.84 23.13 7.11
CA THR A 179 2.62 22.56 8.21
C THR A 179 2.94 21.11 7.86
N TYR A 180 4.22 20.79 7.67
CA TYR A 180 4.67 19.46 7.27
C TYR A 180 5.59 18.85 8.33
N SER A 181 5.83 17.55 8.24
CA SER A 181 6.91 16.92 9.00
C SER A 181 8.27 17.44 8.52
N TYR A 182 9.18 17.70 9.45
CA TYR A 182 10.55 18.10 9.13
C TYR A 182 11.23 16.97 8.37
N PHE A 183 11.60 17.29 7.12
CA PHE A 183 12.18 16.38 6.16
C PHE A 183 13.63 16.05 6.55
N ASN A 184 13.86 14.87 7.12
CA ASN A 184 15.18 14.47 7.57
C ASN A 184 15.35 12.95 7.62
N GLU A 185 16.21 12.42 6.75
CA GLU A 185 16.48 10.98 6.62
C GLU A 185 16.99 10.34 7.93
N SER A 186 17.67 11.11 8.80
CA SER A 186 18.16 10.61 10.10
C SER A 186 17.07 10.53 11.19
N LEU A 187 15.89 11.09 10.95
CA LEU A 187 14.74 11.06 11.88
C LEU A 187 13.67 10.04 11.45
N THR A 188 14.00 9.13 10.54
CA THR A 188 13.13 8.03 10.13
C THR A 188 13.94 6.73 10.03
N ALA A 189 13.24 5.60 9.89
CA ALA A 189 13.89 4.32 9.64
C ALA A 189 14.49 4.32 8.22
N ASN A 190 15.63 3.64 8.05
CA ASN A 190 16.34 3.54 6.77
C ASN A 190 16.41 2.09 6.24
N SER A 191 15.69 1.18 6.87
CA SER A 191 15.57 -0.22 6.49
C SER A 191 14.37 -0.85 7.20
N THR A 192 13.88 -1.95 6.65
CA THR A 192 12.75 -2.71 7.18
C THR A 192 13.02 -3.22 8.61
N PRO A 193 14.16 -3.85 8.93
CA PRO A 193 14.46 -4.24 10.32
C PRO A 193 14.54 -3.04 11.28
N ALA A 194 14.94 -1.87 10.81
CA ALA A 194 15.00 -0.66 11.63
C ALA A 194 13.62 -0.02 11.89
N ALA A 195 12.63 -0.28 11.03
CA ALA A 195 11.25 0.18 11.21
C ALA A 195 10.45 -0.70 12.19
N ALA A 196 10.71 -2.01 12.22
CA ALA A 196 9.96 -2.97 13.06
C ALA A 196 9.80 -2.58 14.55
N PRO A 197 10.82 -2.03 15.24
CA PRO A 197 10.69 -1.59 16.64
C PRO A 197 9.66 -0.49 16.84
N ASN A 198 9.53 0.45 15.90
CA ASN A 198 8.58 1.56 16.02
C ASN A 198 7.16 1.08 15.78
N MET A 199 6.94 0.23 14.78
CA MET A 199 5.65 -0.46 14.63
C MET A 199 5.27 -1.25 15.90
N TRP A 200 6.20 -2.03 16.47
CA TRP A 200 5.93 -2.76 17.71
C TRP A 200 5.52 -1.82 18.86
N LYS A 201 6.25 -0.72 19.07
CA LYS A 201 5.90 0.29 20.08
C LYS A 201 4.54 0.94 19.81
N THR A 202 4.22 1.24 18.56
CA THR A 202 2.91 1.80 18.17
C THR A 202 1.79 0.86 18.59
N LEU A 203 1.93 -0.44 18.33
CA LEU A 203 0.96 -1.45 18.77
C LEU A 203 0.91 -1.57 20.29
N GLN A 204 2.04 -1.58 21.00
CA GLN A 204 2.07 -1.59 22.48
C GLN A 204 1.31 -0.38 23.06
N GLY A 205 1.56 0.81 22.51
CA GLY A 205 0.85 2.03 22.87
C GLY A 205 -0.66 1.88 22.66
N PHE A 206 -1.07 1.56 21.43
CA PHE A 206 -2.49 1.45 21.07
C PHE A 206 -3.21 0.37 21.90
N MET A 207 -2.66 -0.83 21.99
CA MET A 207 -3.27 -1.96 22.70
C MET A 207 -3.37 -1.69 24.22
N GLY A 208 -2.49 -0.88 24.80
CA GLY A 208 -2.61 -0.48 26.21
C GLY A 208 -3.57 0.68 26.42
N ALA A 209 -3.67 1.59 25.45
CA ALA A 209 -4.67 2.65 25.46
C ALA A 209 -6.10 2.11 25.24
N PHE A 210 -6.25 1.06 24.44
CA PHE A 210 -7.51 0.42 24.07
C PHE A 210 -7.50 -1.10 24.27
N PRO A 211 -7.32 -1.60 25.51
CA PRO A 211 -7.15 -3.03 25.79
C PRO A 211 -8.40 -3.87 25.55
N GLN A 212 -9.53 -3.25 25.23
CA GLN A 212 -10.74 -3.95 24.81
C GLN A 212 -10.68 -4.47 23.37
N TYR A 213 -9.90 -3.85 22.47
CA TYR A 213 -9.86 -4.24 21.05
C TYR A 213 -8.77 -5.25 20.71
N SER A 214 -7.84 -5.52 21.63
CA SER A 214 -6.71 -6.43 21.44
C SER A 214 -6.88 -7.82 22.08
N ARG A 215 -8.08 -8.16 22.56
CA ARG A 215 -8.31 -9.37 23.37
C ARG A 215 -8.50 -10.66 22.56
N LYS A 216 -8.73 -10.55 21.26
CA LYS A 216 -9.25 -11.64 20.41
C LYS A 216 -8.35 -11.94 19.22
N GLY A 217 -7.05 -11.84 19.45
CA GLY A 217 -6.04 -12.07 18.44
C GLY A 217 -5.81 -10.86 17.53
N VAL A 218 -4.65 -10.86 16.90
CA VAL A 218 -4.16 -9.81 16.01
C VAL A 218 -3.92 -10.40 14.63
N TYR A 219 -4.42 -9.72 13.60
CA TYR A 219 -4.08 -9.99 12.21
C TYR A 219 -3.25 -8.84 11.67
N PHE A 220 -2.15 -9.15 10.99
CA PHE A 220 -1.33 -8.15 10.34
C PHE A 220 -1.53 -8.22 8.83
N THR A 221 -1.88 -7.12 8.21
CA THR A 221 -2.23 -7.07 6.80
C THR A 221 -1.55 -5.90 6.13
N THR A 222 -1.10 -6.11 4.90
CA THR A 222 -0.29 -5.13 4.17
C THR A 222 -0.25 -5.48 2.69
N GLU A 223 0.39 -4.64 1.89
CA GLU A 223 0.56 -4.85 0.46
C GLU A 223 1.85 -4.23 -0.08
N SER A 224 2.21 -4.53 -1.33
CA SER A 224 3.33 -3.90 -2.03
C SER A 224 4.66 -4.16 -1.32
N TYR A 225 5.45 -3.12 -1.03
CA TYR A 225 6.62 -3.20 -0.12
C TYR A 225 6.29 -3.81 1.26
N GLY A 226 5.01 -3.92 1.61
CA GLY A 226 4.50 -4.76 2.69
C GLY A 226 4.94 -6.22 2.65
N GLY A 227 5.40 -6.75 1.52
CA GLY A 227 6.07 -8.05 1.47
C GLY A 227 7.41 -8.09 2.21
N HIS A 228 8.06 -6.94 2.42
CA HIS A 228 9.20 -6.79 3.33
C HIS A 228 8.72 -6.57 4.77
N TYR A 229 7.79 -5.62 4.98
CA TYR A 229 7.30 -5.28 6.31
C TYR A 229 6.59 -6.44 7.01
N GLY A 230 5.65 -7.09 6.32
CA GLY A 230 4.80 -8.15 6.85
C GLY A 230 5.59 -9.27 7.52
N PRO A 231 6.53 -9.93 6.83
CA PRO A 231 7.33 -10.99 7.44
C PRO A 231 8.20 -10.48 8.60
N ILE A 232 8.99 -9.42 8.37
CA ILE A 232 10.04 -8.98 9.30
C ILE A 232 9.45 -8.35 10.56
N PHE A 233 8.37 -7.56 10.45
CA PHE A 233 7.71 -6.96 11.60
C PHE A 233 7.09 -8.03 12.49
N ASN A 234 6.43 -9.02 11.90
CA ASN A 234 5.76 -10.06 12.67
C ASN A 234 6.73 -11.06 13.30
N GLU A 235 7.86 -11.36 12.64
CA GLU A 235 8.96 -12.07 13.30
C GLU A 235 9.47 -11.28 14.51
N TYR A 236 9.72 -9.98 14.35
CA TYR A 236 10.17 -9.12 15.44
C TYR A 236 9.17 -9.09 16.61
N PHE A 237 7.86 -9.09 16.34
CA PHE A 237 6.82 -9.13 17.39
C PHE A 237 6.89 -10.45 18.17
N GLU A 238 7.00 -11.57 17.48
CA GLU A 238 7.12 -12.89 18.09
C GLU A 238 8.41 -13.01 18.92
N GLU A 239 9.53 -12.45 18.45
CA GLU A 239 10.76 -12.36 19.25
C GLU A 239 10.61 -11.49 20.49
N GLN A 240 9.85 -10.38 20.42
CA GLN A 240 9.58 -9.56 21.60
C GLN A 240 8.65 -10.27 22.58
N ASN A 241 7.68 -11.04 22.08
CA ASN A 241 6.80 -11.88 22.88
C ASN A 241 7.62 -12.89 23.70
N ASP A 242 8.60 -13.56 23.08
CA ASP A 242 9.46 -14.56 23.73
C ASP A 242 10.32 -13.97 24.86
N LYS A 243 10.68 -12.68 24.76
CA LYS A 243 11.47 -11.97 25.78
C LYS A 243 10.71 -11.69 27.08
N ASN A 244 9.38 -11.84 27.11
CA ASN A 244 8.54 -11.58 28.28
C ASN A 244 8.84 -10.23 28.96
N ILE A 245 8.96 -9.18 28.15
CA ILE A 245 9.38 -7.84 28.60
C ILE A 245 8.37 -7.29 29.61
N LYS A 246 8.85 -6.88 30.80
CA LYS A 246 7.98 -6.35 31.86
C LYS A 246 7.23 -5.11 31.38
N GLY A 247 5.90 -5.14 31.51
CA GLY A 247 5.01 -4.04 31.12
C GLY A 247 4.64 -4.03 29.63
N ALA A 248 5.27 -4.87 28.80
CA ALA A 248 4.83 -5.13 27.45
C ALA A 248 3.68 -6.15 27.43
N HIS A 249 2.84 -6.03 26.42
CA HIS A 249 1.76 -6.95 26.12
C HIS A 249 2.21 -7.95 25.06
N ASN A 250 1.83 -9.21 25.26
CA ASN A 250 2.04 -10.26 24.28
C ASN A 250 1.08 -10.04 23.09
N ILE A 251 1.63 -9.79 21.90
CA ILE A 251 0.85 -9.60 20.68
C ILE A 251 0.45 -10.98 20.18
N SER A 252 -0.79 -11.40 20.44
CA SER A 252 -1.33 -12.71 20.03
C SER A 252 -1.59 -12.75 18.52
N LEU A 253 -0.54 -12.94 17.72
CA LEU A 253 -0.61 -12.95 16.26
C LEU A 253 -1.31 -14.22 15.74
N GLU A 254 -2.43 -14.03 15.03
CA GLU A 254 -3.28 -15.11 14.51
C GLU A 254 -3.14 -15.34 13.01
N GLY A 255 -2.75 -14.29 12.26
CA GLY A 255 -2.54 -14.39 10.83
C GLY A 255 -1.87 -13.17 10.22
N VAL A 256 -1.20 -13.38 9.09
CA VAL A 256 -0.61 -12.36 8.24
C VAL A 256 -1.18 -12.51 6.83
N MET A 257 -1.68 -11.43 6.25
CA MET A 257 -2.14 -11.40 4.86
C MET A 257 -1.41 -10.32 4.08
N ILE A 258 -0.88 -10.65 2.90
CA ILE A 258 -0.06 -9.73 2.12
C ILE A 258 -0.56 -9.72 0.68
N GLY A 259 -1.04 -8.55 0.24
CA GLY A 259 -1.48 -8.30 -1.13
C GLY A 259 -0.32 -7.86 -2.00
N ASN A 260 -0.20 -8.40 -3.23
CA ASN A 260 0.73 -7.90 -4.24
C ASN A 260 2.11 -7.56 -3.66
N GLY A 261 2.69 -8.49 -2.89
CA GLY A 261 3.84 -8.19 -2.05
C GLY A 261 5.18 -8.30 -2.77
N TRP A 262 6.14 -7.46 -2.38
CA TRP A 262 7.56 -7.54 -2.73
C TRP A 262 8.33 -8.23 -1.59
N TYR A 263 8.94 -9.40 -1.84
CA TYR A 263 9.52 -10.28 -0.82
C TYR A 263 10.98 -10.63 -1.09
N ASP A 264 11.25 -11.14 -2.30
CA ASP A 264 12.54 -11.71 -2.69
C ASP A 264 12.92 -11.11 -4.05
N PRO A 265 13.89 -10.20 -4.07
CA PRO A 265 14.26 -9.47 -5.29
C PRO A 265 14.88 -10.39 -6.35
N LEU A 266 15.63 -11.43 -5.97
CA LEU A 266 16.18 -12.39 -6.93
C LEU A 266 15.06 -13.08 -7.70
N ILE A 267 13.97 -13.44 -7.03
CA ILE A 267 12.81 -14.08 -7.66
C ILE A 267 11.98 -13.07 -8.44
N GLN A 268 11.68 -11.91 -7.85
CA GLN A 268 10.68 -11.00 -8.40
C GLN A 268 11.21 -10.12 -9.52
N TYR A 269 12.50 -9.77 -9.56
CA TYR A 269 13.07 -9.11 -10.75
C TYR A 269 13.00 -9.99 -12.00
N GLN A 270 13.11 -11.32 -11.85
CA GLN A 270 12.89 -12.24 -12.97
C GLN A 270 11.43 -12.21 -13.44
N ALA A 271 10.50 -11.94 -12.53
CA ALA A 271 9.09 -11.90 -12.84
C ALA A 271 8.70 -10.74 -13.77
N TYR A 272 9.43 -9.62 -13.76
CA TYR A 272 9.22 -8.54 -14.73
C TYR A 272 9.44 -8.98 -16.19
N TYR A 273 10.51 -9.74 -16.43
CA TYR A 273 10.75 -10.37 -17.73
C TYR A 273 9.67 -11.42 -18.04
N ASN A 274 9.30 -12.23 -17.04
CA ASN A 274 8.31 -13.29 -17.22
C ASN A 274 6.92 -12.75 -17.58
N PHE A 275 6.51 -11.64 -16.97
CA PHE A 275 5.24 -10.97 -17.23
C PHE A 275 5.24 -10.25 -18.59
N SER A 276 6.35 -9.60 -18.95
CA SER A 276 6.41 -8.74 -20.14
C SER A 276 6.80 -9.48 -21.42
N VAL A 277 7.60 -10.55 -21.32
CA VAL A 277 8.26 -11.19 -22.47
C VAL A 277 7.92 -12.66 -22.58
N PHE A 278 8.32 -13.48 -21.61
CA PHE A 278 8.10 -14.93 -21.68
C PHE A 278 8.02 -15.57 -20.28
N PRO A 279 6.91 -16.24 -19.93
CA PRO A 279 5.84 -16.69 -20.80
C PRO A 279 4.85 -15.61 -21.26
N GLY A 280 4.92 -14.41 -20.68
CA GLY A 280 4.02 -13.29 -20.95
C GLY A 280 2.84 -13.24 -19.97
N ASN A 281 2.17 -12.08 -19.93
CA ASN A 281 0.97 -11.85 -19.15
C ASN A 281 -0.20 -12.69 -19.67
N THR A 282 -1.19 -12.91 -18.80
CA THR A 282 -2.35 -13.76 -19.08
C THR A 282 -3.44 -13.09 -19.90
N TYR A 283 -3.23 -11.83 -20.28
CA TYR A 283 -4.13 -11.03 -21.09
C TYR A 283 -3.79 -11.07 -22.60
N GLY A 284 -2.73 -11.77 -22.98
CA GLY A 284 -2.35 -11.97 -24.38
C GLY A 284 -1.89 -10.69 -25.08
N TYR A 285 -1.35 -9.73 -24.31
CA TYR A 285 -0.82 -8.48 -24.84
C TYR A 285 0.72 -8.53 -24.91
N ASP A 286 1.27 -8.55 -26.13
CA ASP A 286 2.72 -8.59 -26.40
C ASP A 286 3.06 -7.66 -27.58
N PRO A 287 3.24 -6.35 -27.33
CA PRO A 287 3.58 -5.38 -28.38
C PRO A 287 5.09 -5.25 -28.62
N LEU A 288 5.91 -5.99 -27.87
CA LEU A 288 7.36 -5.77 -27.83
C LEU A 288 8.04 -6.43 -29.03
N ASN A 289 8.91 -5.69 -29.70
CA ASN A 289 9.76 -6.25 -30.75
C ASN A 289 10.94 -7.05 -30.16
N GLN A 290 11.59 -7.86 -31.00
CA GLN A 290 12.69 -8.73 -30.56
C GLN A 290 13.86 -7.95 -29.93
N SER A 291 14.20 -6.77 -30.43
CA SER A 291 15.31 -5.98 -29.89
C SER A 291 15.05 -5.53 -28.45
N VAL A 292 13.80 -5.19 -28.11
CA VAL A 292 13.43 -4.82 -26.75
C VAL A 292 13.43 -6.04 -25.84
N LYS A 293 12.93 -7.19 -26.33
CA LYS A 293 12.97 -8.46 -25.61
C LYS A 293 14.42 -8.90 -25.29
N ASP A 294 15.33 -8.77 -26.26
CA ASP A 294 16.75 -9.07 -26.09
C ASP A 294 17.42 -8.10 -25.12
N GLN A 295 17.07 -6.81 -25.16
CA GLN A 295 17.56 -5.81 -24.21
C GLN A 295 17.14 -6.17 -22.78
N TRP A 296 15.86 -6.48 -22.58
CA TRP A 296 15.33 -6.83 -21.26
C TRP A 296 16.00 -8.08 -20.69
N TYR A 297 16.14 -9.11 -21.52
CA TYR A 297 16.85 -10.34 -21.15
C TYR A 297 18.30 -10.04 -20.74
N ASN A 298 19.03 -9.26 -21.54
CA ASN A 298 20.41 -8.90 -21.24
C ASN A 298 20.51 -8.05 -19.97
N ASN A 299 19.62 -7.09 -19.76
CA ASN A 299 19.62 -6.25 -18.55
C ASN A 299 19.33 -7.07 -17.29
N LEU A 300 18.56 -8.15 -17.39
CA LEU A 300 18.30 -9.04 -16.26
C LEU A 300 19.42 -10.06 -16.05
N TYR A 301 19.75 -10.85 -17.08
CA TYR A 301 20.61 -12.05 -16.98
C TYR A 301 22.01 -11.89 -17.59
N GLY A 302 22.32 -10.74 -18.20
CA GLY A 302 23.64 -10.47 -18.77
C GLY A 302 24.72 -10.43 -17.69
N PRO A 303 25.97 -10.86 -17.98
CA PRO A 303 27.04 -10.87 -16.99
C PRO A 303 27.26 -9.49 -16.34
N GLY A 304 27.23 -9.44 -15.01
CA GLY A 304 27.38 -8.23 -14.21
C GLY A 304 26.16 -7.30 -14.17
N ASN A 305 25.02 -7.71 -14.73
CA ASN A 305 23.79 -6.92 -14.70
C ASN A 305 22.92 -7.30 -13.49
N CYS A 306 21.59 -7.09 -13.58
CA CYS A 306 20.71 -7.07 -12.41
C CYS A 306 20.86 -8.33 -11.55
N TYR A 307 20.67 -9.53 -12.11
CA TYR A 307 20.75 -10.77 -11.34
C TYR A 307 22.10 -10.94 -10.61
N ASP A 308 23.22 -10.70 -11.31
CA ASP A 308 24.56 -10.83 -10.71
C ASP A 308 24.82 -9.79 -9.62
N GLN A 309 24.28 -8.58 -9.77
CA GLN A 309 24.40 -7.50 -8.78
C GLN A 309 23.56 -7.79 -7.53
N THR A 310 22.32 -8.27 -7.69
CA THR A 310 21.48 -8.73 -6.57
C THR A 310 22.15 -9.90 -5.83
N VAL A 311 22.76 -10.85 -6.57
CA VAL A 311 23.55 -11.94 -5.94
C VAL A 311 24.73 -11.38 -5.13
N ASP A 312 25.47 -10.39 -5.63
CA ASP A 312 26.58 -9.77 -4.88
C ASP A 312 26.08 -8.97 -3.66
N CYS A 313 24.95 -8.26 -3.78
CA CYS A 313 24.27 -7.62 -2.65
C CYS A 313 23.94 -8.66 -1.58
N ASN A 314 23.27 -9.74 -1.94
CA ASN A 314 22.85 -10.78 -1.01
C ASN A 314 24.04 -11.49 -0.34
N ALA A 315 25.13 -11.70 -1.08
CA ALA A 315 26.33 -12.34 -0.54
C ALA A 315 27.10 -11.45 0.44
N ARG A 316 27.14 -10.13 0.21
CA ARG A 316 27.99 -9.20 0.98
C ARG A 316 27.23 -8.36 2.00
N GLY A 317 25.96 -8.05 1.74
CA GLY A 317 25.11 -7.20 2.57
C GLY A 317 25.60 -5.76 2.74
N ILE A 318 26.49 -5.28 1.87
CA ILE A 318 27.10 -3.94 1.96
C ILE A 318 26.15 -2.93 1.30
N ASN A 319 25.83 -1.84 2.01
CA ASN A 319 24.87 -0.83 1.55
C ASN A 319 25.19 -0.29 0.16
N GLU A 320 26.45 0.06 -0.12
CA GLU A 320 26.84 0.61 -1.41
C GLU A 320 26.64 -0.39 -2.57
N ILE A 321 26.77 -1.69 -2.29
CA ILE A 321 26.57 -2.75 -3.28
C ILE A 321 25.08 -2.98 -3.52
N CYS A 322 24.30 -3.06 -2.44
CA CYS A 322 22.85 -3.23 -2.53
C CYS A 322 22.16 -2.03 -3.17
N THR A 323 22.53 -0.80 -2.81
CA THR A 323 22.02 0.41 -3.47
C THR A 323 22.41 0.45 -4.95
N ALA A 324 23.60 -0.03 -5.33
CA ALA A 324 23.98 -0.09 -6.74
C ALA A 324 23.14 -1.11 -7.52
N ALA A 325 22.90 -2.28 -6.93
CA ALA A 325 22.10 -3.34 -7.51
C ALA A 325 20.62 -2.92 -7.67
N ASP A 326 20.02 -2.39 -6.61
CA ASP A 326 18.69 -1.77 -6.58
C ASP A 326 18.53 -0.73 -7.70
N ASN A 327 19.40 0.27 -7.75
CA ASN A 327 19.37 1.28 -8.81
C ASN A 327 19.52 0.70 -10.21
N PHE A 328 20.38 -0.32 -10.40
CA PHE A 328 20.54 -0.94 -11.70
C PHE A 328 19.27 -1.68 -12.12
N CYS A 329 18.74 -2.54 -11.24
CA CYS A 329 17.57 -3.35 -11.50
C CYS A 329 16.32 -2.49 -11.76
N LEU A 330 16.07 -1.48 -10.93
CA LEU A 330 15.01 -0.49 -11.14
C LEU A 330 15.12 0.18 -12.52
N ASN A 331 16.30 0.75 -12.83
CA ASN A 331 16.45 1.57 -14.04
C ASN A 331 16.55 0.76 -15.34
N GLN A 332 17.07 -0.47 -15.27
CA GLN A 332 17.39 -1.27 -16.45
C GLN A 332 16.44 -2.45 -16.68
N VAL A 333 15.71 -2.91 -15.66
CA VAL A 333 14.77 -4.04 -15.78
C VAL A 333 13.34 -3.55 -15.62
N GLU A 334 13.00 -2.95 -14.49
CA GLU A 334 11.62 -2.53 -14.18
C GLU A 334 11.15 -1.39 -15.11
N ASN A 335 11.91 -0.30 -15.17
CA ASN A 335 11.57 0.91 -15.94
C ASN A 335 11.53 0.70 -17.46
N LEU A 336 11.96 -0.45 -18.00
CA LEU A 336 11.75 -0.76 -19.41
C LEU A 336 10.25 -0.87 -19.76
N TYR A 337 9.43 -1.29 -18.79
CA TYR A 337 7.98 -1.31 -18.93
C TYR A 337 7.43 0.06 -19.30
N ASP A 338 7.74 1.08 -18.48
CA ASP A 338 7.32 2.46 -18.69
C ASP A 338 7.81 3.05 -20.01
N ILE A 339 9.07 2.78 -20.35
CA ILE A 339 9.72 3.31 -21.57
C ILE A 339 9.02 2.82 -22.84
N TYR A 340 8.60 1.54 -22.87
CA TYR A 340 8.14 0.90 -24.10
C TYR A 340 6.64 0.67 -24.18
N LEU A 341 5.92 0.59 -23.05
CA LEU A 341 4.51 0.20 -23.05
C LEU A 341 3.56 1.37 -22.81
N GLY A 342 3.97 2.41 -22.08
CA GLY A 342 3.11 3.55 -21.77
C GLY A 342 1.84 3.18 -21.01
N ARG A 343 1.88 2.07 -20.28
CA ARG A 343 0.80 1.49 -19.48
C ARG A 343 1.08 1.73 -18.00
N ASP A 344 0.05 1.65 -17.17
CA ASP A 344 0.22 1.73 -15.72
C ASP A 344 0.94 0.46 -15.21
N GLU A 345 1.87 0.62 -14.29
CA GLU A 345 2.61 -0.47 -13.64
C GLU A 345 1.75 -1.17 -12.57
N TYR A 346 0.77 -0.47 -12.01
CA TYR A 346 -0.14 -0.99 -10.98
C TYR A 346 -1.40 -1.64 -11.57
N ASP A 347 -1.74 -1.35 -12.83
CA ASP A 347 -2.73 -2.10 -13.61
C ASP A 347 -2.40 -2.03 -15.10
N PHE A 348 -1.73 -3.07 -15.61
CA PHE A 348 -1.23 -3.09 -16.98
C PHE A 348 -2.35 -2.97 -18.05
N ARG A 349 -3.62 -3.18 -17.68
CA ARG A 349 -4.76 -3.06 -18.58
C ARG A 349 -4.94 -1.61 -19.06
N TYR A 350 -4.46 -0.61 -18.31
CA TYR A 350 -4.70 0.80 -18.58
C TYR A 350 -3.50 1.50 -19.21
N LEU A 351 -3.77 2.46 -20.09
CA LEU A 351 -2.77 3.38 -20.63
C LEU A 351 -2.63 4.59 -19.72
N MET A 352 -1.43 5.14 -19.62
CA MET A 352 -1.19 6.34 -18.82
C MET A 352 -1.71 7.62 -19.51
N PRO A 353 -2.35 8.55 -18.77
CA PRO A 353 -2.69 8.48 -17.35
C PRO A 353 -3.89 7.55 -17.06
N ASP A 354 -3.76 6.72 -16.01
CA ASP A 354 -4.85 5.92 -15.45
C ASP A 354 -5.67 6.76 -14.44
N PRO A 355 -7.02 6.80 -14.54
CA PRO A 355 -7.88 7.43 -13.53
C PRO A 355 -8.20 6.56 -12.30
N PHE A 356 -7.72 5.32 -12.23
CA PHE A 356 -8.05 4.38 -11.15
C PHE A 356 -6.83 3.93 -10.34
N PRO A 357 -6.98 3.72 -9.03
CA PRO A 357 -8.07 4.19 -8.17
C PRO A 357 -8.09 5.73 -8.06
N PRO A 358 -9.25 6.38 -7.89
CA PRO A 358 -9.31 7.84 -7.83
C PRO A 358 -8.66 8.38 -6.55
N THR A 359 -8.00 9.55 -6.65
CA THR A 359 -7.21 10.16 -5.58
C THR A 359 -7.91 11.33 -4.87
N TYR A 360 -9.24 11.47 -4.99
CA TYR A 360 -10.02 12.58 -4.39
C TYR A 360 -9.82 12.71 -2.87
N TYR A 361 -9.44 11.62 -2.21
CA TYR A 361 -9.22 11.58 -0.77
C TYR A 361 -8.02 12.42 -0.32
N VAL A 362 -7.04 12.68 -1.19
CA VAL A 362 -5.86 13.52 -0.89
C VAL A 362 -6.29 14.95 -0.57
N ASP A 363 -7.14 15.53 -1.41
CA ASP A 363 -7.70 16.87 -1.21
C ASP A 363 -8.61 16.90 0.03
N TYR A 364 -9.43 15.85 0.20
CA TYR A 364 -10.32 15.69 1.35
C TYR A 364 -9.57 15.71 2.69
N LEU A 365 -8.51 14.92 2.80
CA LEU A 365 -7.65 14.82 3.99
C LEU A 365 -6.92 16.12 4.30
N ASN A 366 -6.71 16.97 3.29
CA ASN A 366 -6.09 18.27 3.48
C ASN A 366 -7.08 19.39 3.82
N THR A 367 -8.39 19.13 3.93
CA THR A 367 -9.32 20.16 4.42
C THR A 367 -9.16 20.40 5.93
N ASP A 368 -9.28 21.67 6.34
CA ASP A 368 -9.30 22.08 7.76
C ASP A 368 -10.25 21.23 8.62
N SER A 369 -11.44 20.94 8.09
CA SER A 369 -12.48 20.21 8.81
C SER A 369 -12.08 18.77 9.12
N VAL A 370 -11.44 18.08 8.17
CA VAL A 370 -11.02 16.70 8.33
C VAL A 370 -9.82 16.63 9.26
N GLN A 371 -8.79 17.46 9.05
CA GLN A 371 -7.61 17.49 9.92
C GLN A 371 -7.97 17.82 11.36
N ALA A 372 -8.87 18.78 11.58
CA ALA A 372 -9.37 19.08 12.92
C ALA A 372 -10.15 17.91 13.54
N ALA A 373 -10.94 17.18 12.75
CA ALA A 373 -11.71 16.03 13.22
C ALA A 373 -10.80 14.87 13.66
N ILE A 374 -9.77 14.55 12.87
CA ILE A 374 -8.82 13.47 13.16
C ILE A 374 -7.68 13.90 14.09
N GLY A 375 -7.54 15.20 14.36
CA GLY A 375 -6.50 15.74 15.22
C GLY A 375 -5.11 15.67 14.60
N ALA A 376 -5.00 15.76 13.28
CA ALA A 376 -3.73 15.82 12.56
C ALA A 376 -3.00 17.13 12.85
N TYR A 377 -1.67 17.07 12.96
CA TYR A 377 -0.83 18.26 13.17
C TYR A 377 -0.03 18.66 11.92
N VAL A 378 0.07 17.79 10.94
CA VAL A 378 0.73 18.07 9.66
C VAL A 378 -0.26 17.90 8.52
N ASN A 379 0.00 18.55 7.39
CA ASN A 379 -0.69 18.31 6.14
C ASN A 379 -0.44 16.89 5.65
N TYR A 380 -1.44 16.35 4.99
CA TYR A 380 -1.37 15.01 4.44
C TYR A 380 -0.44 14.99 3.22
N THR A 381 0.45 14.00 3.19
CA THR A 381 1.25 13.65 2.01
C THR A 381 1.13 12.17 1.78
N GLU A 382 0.83 11.76 0.55
CA GLU A 382 0.59 10.34 0.23
C GLU A 382 1.87 9.50 0.36
N SER A 383 3.02 10.08 0.04
CA SER A 383 4.32 9.45 0.22
C SER A 383 5.38 10.46 0.68
N ASN A 384 6.44 9.97 1.33
CA ASN A 384 7.51 10.81 1.86
C ASN A 384 8.88 10.45 1.25
N THR A 385 9.49 11.40 0.53
CA THR A 385 10.75 11.16 -0.17
C THR A 385 11.96 10.98 0.76
N ALA A 386 11.95 11.47 2.00
CA ALA A 386 13.04 11.23 2.95
C ALA A 386 13.03 9.77 3.41
N VAL A 387 11.85 9.17 3.55
CA VAL A 387 11.73 7.75 3.86
C VAL A 387 12.21 6.92 2.67
N GLY A 388 11.73 7.24 1.46
CA GLY A 388 12.19 6.57 0.24
C GLY A 388 13.72 6.64 0.07
N ASN A 389 14.31 7.83 0.23
CA ASN A 389 15.76 8.01 0.17
C ASN A 389 16.49 7.23 1.27
N ALA A 390 15.98 7.23 2.51
CA ALA A 390 16.61 6.53 3.62
C ALA A 390 16.64 5.02 3.36
N PHE A 391 15.55 4.42 2.88
CA PHE A 391 15.51 3.01 2.48
C PHE A 391 16.40 2.73 1.27
N GLY A 392 16.35 3.55 0.23
CA GLY A 392 17.21 3.42 -0.94
C GLY A 392 18.71 3.54 -0.62
N SER A 393 19.08 4.33 0.40
CA SER A 393 20.47 4.48 0.87
C SER A 393 21.07 3.20 1.46
N THR A 394 20.24 2.22 1.81
CA THR A 394 20.67 0.89 2.25
C THR A 394 20.39 -0.17 1.19
N GLY A 395 19.75 0.17 0.08
CA GLY A 395 19.32 -0.77 -0.96
C GLY A 395 18.35 -1.80 -0.40
N ASP A 396 17.48 -1.39 0.53
CA ASP A 396 16.57 -2.30 1.25
C ASP A 396 15.55 -2.97 0.32
N ASP A 397 15.34 -2.46 -0.91
CA ASP A 397 14.42 -3.03 -1.90
C ASP A 397 15.00 -4.24 -2.63
N ASP A 398 16.28 -4.19 -3.03
CA ASP A 398 17.00 -5.31 -3.68
C ASP A 398 17.72 -6.24 -2.69
N ARG A 399 17.56 -6.01 -1.39
CA ARG A 399 18.27 -6.76 -0.35
C ARG A 399 17.48 -7.97 0.15
N GLU A 400 18.11 -9.14 0.15
CA GLU A 400 17.61 -10.29 0.90
C GLU A 400 17.73 -10.04 2.42
N ILE A 401 16.59 -9.79 3.06
CA ILE A 401 16.50 -9.52 4.51
C ILE A 401 15.87 -10.66 5.31
N GLY A 402 15.70 -11.84 4.72
CA GLY A 402 15.13 -13.03 5.38
C GLY A 402 13.61 -13.08 5.35
N THR A 403 12.95 -12.43 4.39
CA THR A 403 11.48 -12.33 4.30
C THR A 403 10.83 -13.73 4.23
N VAL A 404 11.33 -14.60 3.37
CA VAL A 404 10.84 -15.98 3.19
C VAL A 404 11.10 -16.84 4.44
N GLU A 405 12.26 -16.65 5.09
CA GLU A 405 12.59 -17.35 6.34
C GLU A 405 11.73 -16.90 7.52
N ALA A 406 11.40 -15.60 7.59
CA ALA A 406 10.45 -15.08 8.57
C ALA A 406 9.05 -15.68 8.36
N LEU A 407 8.57 -15.79 7.11
CA LEU A 407 7.29 -16.47 6.80
C LEU A 407 7.30 -17.94 7.24
N LYS A 408 8.40 -18.68 7.03
CA LYS A 408 8.56 -20.06 7.53
C LYS A 408 8.42 -20.15 9.04
N LYS A 409 9.08 -19.26 9.78
CA LYS A 409 9.02 -19.21 11.24
C LYS A 409 7.61 -18.87 11.74
N LEU A 410 6.93 -17.93 11.09
CA LEU A 410 5.54 -17.59 11.42
C LEU A 410 4.60 -18.80 11.24
N LEU A 411 4.71 -19.53 10.13
CA LEU A 411 3.94 -20.77 9.93
C LEU A 411 4.24 -21.83 10.98
N ALA A 412 5.51 -22.01 11.34
CA ALA A 412 5.92 -22.97 12.37
C ALA A 412 5.31 -22.63 13.75
N ARG A 413 5.03 -21.36 14.00
CA ARG A 413 4.34 -20.86 15.21
C ARG A 413 2.81 -20.94 15.11
N GLY A 414 2.27 -21.42 13.99
CA GLY A 414 0.83 -21.60 13.77
C GLY A 414 0.10 -20.37 13.24
N VAL A 415 0.82 -19.32 12.86
CA VAL A 415 0.26 -18.12 12.24
C VAL A 415 -0.31 -18.48 10.87
N LYS A 416 -1.53 -18.02 10.58
CA LYS A 416 -2.15 -18.20 9.25
C LYS A 416 -1.50 -17.26 8.25
N LEU A 417 -1.11 -17.74 7.08
CA LEU A 417 -0.46 -16.92 6.06
C LEU A 417 -1.25 -16.97 4.76
N VAL A 418 -1.63 -15.80 4.25
CA VAL A 418 -2.28 -15.68 2.94
C VAL A 418 -1.53 -14.65 2.09
N MET A 419 -0.97 -15.10 0.99
CA MET A 419 -0.39 -14.23 -0.03
C MET A 419 -1.40 -14.14 -1.17
N TYR A 420 -1.86 -12.94 -1.51
CA TYR A 420 -2.84 -12.74 -2.59
C TYR A 420 -2.31 -11.73 -3.60
N PHE A 421 -2.63 -11.93 -4.88
CA PHE A 421 -2.08 -11.11 -5.96
C PHE A 421 -3.13 -10.87 -7.03
N GLY A 422 -3.37 -9.60 -7.37
CA GLY A 422 -4.06 -9.23 -8.61
C GLY A 422 -3.21 -9.58 -9.83
N ASP A 423 -3.82 -10.16 -10.85
CA ASP A 423 -3.08 -10.64 -12.02
C ASP A 423 -2.86 -9.63 -13.14
N ALA A 424 -3.44 -8.44 -13.03
CA ALA A 424 -3.11 -7.27 -13.87
C ALA A 424 -2.01 -6.38 -13.26
N ASP A 425 -1.54 -6.66 -12.03
CA ASP A 425 -0.41 -5.94 -11.46
C ASP A 425 0.90 -6.36 -12.15
N PHE A 426 1.64 -5.40 -12.68
CA PHE A 426 2.99 -5.62 -13.21
C PHE A 426 4.04 -5.48 -12.09
N ASN A 427 3.89 -4.45 -11.26
CA ASN A 427 4.87 -4.03 -10.27
C ASN A 427 5.21 -5.14 -9.26
N CYS A 428 4.20 -5.77 -8.67
CA CYS A 428 4.39 -6.93 -7.78
C CYS A 428 3.64 -8.14 -8.32
N ASN A 429 3.90 -8.49 -9.57
CA ASN A 429 3.10 -9.45 -10.31
C ASN A 429 3.05 -10.86 -9.68
N TRP A 430 1.89 -11.50 -9.86
CA TRP A 430 1.56 -12.80 -9.30
C TRP A 430 2.48 -13.95 -9.73
N LEU A 431 3.21 -13.82 -10.85
CA LEU A 431 4.15 -14.85 -11.33
C LEU A 431 5.32 -15.00 -10.35
N GLY A 432 5.93 -13.88 -9.96
CA GLY A 432 6.97 -13.84 -8.94
C GLY A 432 6.43 -14.26 -7.58
N GLY A 433 5.28 -13.72 -7.19
CA GLY A 433 4.59 -14.08 -5.95
C GLY A 433 4.32 -15.58 -5.80
N GLN A 434 3.97 -16.26 -6.89
CA GLN A 434 3.74 -17.71 -6.89
C GLN A 434 5.02 -18.50 -6.62
N VAL A 435 6.15 -18.06 -7.17
CA VAL A 435 7.46 -18.70 -6.95
C VAL A 435 7.89 -18.49 -5.50
N VAL A 436 7.79 -17.26 -4.97
CA VAL A 436 8.04 -16.95 -3.55
C VAL A 436 7.18 -17.84 -2.64
N ALA A 437 5.88 -17.97 -2.93
CA ALA A 437 4.98 -18.84 -2.17
C ALA A 437 5.44 -20.32 -2.14
N GLY A 438 6.09 -20.79 -3.21
CA GLY A 438 6.73 -22.11 -3.23
C GLY A 438 7.91 -22.21 -2.26
N HIS A 439 8.74 -21.17 -2.17
CA HIS A 439 9.92 -21.12 -1.30
C HIS A 439 9.59 -20.99 0.19
N VAL A 440 8.39 -20.51 0.55
CA VAL A 440 7.89 -20.57 1.93
C VAL A 440 7.86 -22.01 2.45
N GLY A 441 7.72 -23.02 1.58
CA GLY A 441 7.89 -24.43 1.98
C GLY A 441 6.84 -24.94 2.97
N ALA A 442 5.62 -24.39 2.93
CA ALA A 442 4.55 -24.78 3.84
C ALA A 442 4.21 -26.29 3.72
N PRO A 443 4.00 -27.01 4.85
CA PRO A 443 3.69 -28.44 4.82
C PRO A 443 2.49 -28.78 3.93
N GLY A 444 2.68 -29.71 2.99
CA GLY A 444 1.64 -30.15 2.04
C GLY A 444 1.39 -29.20 0.86
N TYR A 445 1.98 -28.00 0.83
CA TYR A 445 1.75 -27.02 -0.24
C TYR A 445 2.31 -27.47 -1.59
N ALA A 446 3.47 -28.13 -1.60
CA ALA A 446 4.06 -28.75 -2.80
C ALA A 446 3.09 -29.74 -3.47
N ASP A 447 2.26 -30.43 -2.69
CA ASP A 447 1.25 -31.40 -3.17
C ASP A 447 -0.10 -30.77 -3.50
N ALA A 448 -0.41 -29.60 -2.96
CA ALA A 448 -1.64 -28.87 -3.26
C ALA A 448 -1.71 -28.42 -4.73
N GLY A 449 -2.91 -28.12 -5.21
CA GLY A 449 -3.16 -27.58 -6.56
C GLY A 449 -4.20 -26.47 -6.56
N PHE A 450 -4.28 -25.72 -7.65
CA PHE A 450 -5.19 -24.59 -7.81
C PHE A 450 -6.65 -25.05 -7.95
N VAL A 451 -7.54 -24.36 -7.25
CA VAL A 451 -9.00 -24.48 -7.35
C VAL A 451 -9.63 -23.09 -7.38
N ASN A 452 -10.82 -22.97 -7.95
CA ASN A 452 -11.52 -21.69 -8.06
C ASN A 452 -11.91 -21.14 -6.69
N VAL A 453 -11.81 -19.83 -6.53
CA VAL A 453 -12.40 -19.09 -5.41
C VAL A 453 -13.84 -18.75 -5.78
N SER A 454 -14.79 -19.43 -5.16
CA SER A 454 -16.23 -19.12 -5.28
C SER A 454 -16.62 -18.02 -4.31
N THR A 455 -17.47 -17.09 -4.73
CA THR A 455 -17.98 -15.96 -3.92
C THR A 455 -19.51 -15.93 -3.88
N SER A 456 -20.07 -15.08 -3.02
CA SER A 456 -21.53 -15.03 -2.79
C SER A 456 -22.36 -14.58 -3.99
N ASP A 457 -21.75 -13.89 -4.96
CA ASP A 457 -22.36 -13.50 -6.23
C ASP A 457 -22.39 -14.64 -7.28
N GLY A 458 -21.79 -15.80 -6.97
CA GLY A 458 -21.71 -16.95 -7.87
C GLY A 458 -20.69 -16.79 -8.99
N VAL A 459 -19.84 -15.77 -8.95
CA VAL A 459 -18.75 -15.54 -9.89
C VAL A 459 -17.45 -16.19 -9.36
N VAL A 460 -16.55 -16.56 -10.26
CA VAL A 460 -15.19 -16.99 -9.90
C VAL A 460 -14.26 -15.79 -10.07
N HIS A 461 -13.83 -15.22 -8.95
CA HIS A 461 -12.94 -14.05 -8.94
C HIS A 461 -11.46 -14.38 -8.86
N GLY A 462 -11.09 -15.66 -8.92
CA GLY A 462 -9.71 -16.08 -8.82
C GLY A 462 -9.51 -17.56 -8.60
N GLN A 463 -8.25 -17.93 -8.35
CA GLN A 463 -7.84 -19.29 -8.00
C GLN A 463 -6.94 -19.28 -6.77
N VAL A 464 -7.11 -20.29 -5.93
CA VAL A 464 -6.31 -20.50 -4.73
C VAL A 464 -5.63 -21.85 -4.74
N ARG A 465 -4.37 -21.87 -4.30
CA ARG A 465 -3.65 -23.06 -3.89
C ARG A 465 -3.43 -22.95 -2.38
N GLN A 466 -3.93 -23.91 -1.61
CA GLN A 466 -3.90 -23.85 -0.15
C GLN A 466 -3.51 -25.20 0.46
N ALA A 467 -2.66 -25.16 1.48
CA ALA A 467 -2.35 -26.29 2.35
C ALA A 467 -2.32 -25.83 3.81
N GLY A 468 -3.16 -26.43 4.64
CA GLY A 468 -3.39 -26.02 6.02
C GLY A 468 -3.65 -24.51 6.11
N SER A 469 -2.83 -23.85 6.94
CA SER A 469 -2.90 -22.41 7.21
C SER A 469 -2.15 -21.53 6.20
N PHE A 470 -1.60 -22.08 5.11
CA PHE A 470 -0.90 -21.33 4.08
C PHE A 470 -1.69 -21.34 2.76
N ALA A 471 -1.91 -20.16 2.18
CA ALA A 471 -2.58 -20.01 0.88
C ALA A 471 -1.85 -19.00 -0.02
N PHE A 472 -1.76 -19.34 -1.30
CA PHE A 472 -1.47 -18.40 -2.39
C PHE A 472 -2.74 -18.22 -3.22
N VAL A 473 -3.13 -16.98 -3.47
CA VAL A 473 -4.36 -16.62 -4.18
C VAL A 473 -4.02 -15.72 -5.35
N ARG A 474 -4.38 -16.14 -6.57
CA ARG A 474 -4.42 -15.26 -7.75
C ARG A 474 -5.83 -14.72 -7.88
N ILE A 475 -5.96 -13.40 -7.94
CA ILE A 475 -7.23 -12.69 -8.09
C ILE A 475 -7.32 -12.17 -9.51
N TYR A 476 -8.37 -12.57 -10.21
CA TYR A 476 -8.57 -12.22 -11.61
C TYR A 476 -8.97 -10.77 -11.76
N GLU A 477 -8.55 -10.16 -12.87
CA GLU A 477 -9.02 -8.84 -13.30
C GLU A 477 -8.76 -7.76 -12.25
N SER A 478 -7.61 -7.85 -11.59
CA SER A 478 -7.22 -6.96 -10.49
C SER A 478 -5.81 -6.44 -10.68
N GLY A 479 -5.64 -5.13 -10.56
CA GLY A 479 -4.33 -4.50 -10.39
C GLY A 479 -3.79 -4.67 -8.98
N HIS A 480 -2.86 -3.78 -8.61
CA HIS A 480 -2.07 -3.79 -7.38
C HIS A 480 -2.93 -3.70 -6.11
N GLU A 481 -3.82 -2.71 -6.05
CA GLU A 481 -4.77 -2.48 -4.95
C GLU A 481 -5.99 -3.41 -5.04
N VAL A 482 -5.79 -4.71 -4.77
CA VAL A 482 -6.84 -5.75 -4.94
C VAL A 482 -8.20 -5.39 -4.31
N PRO A 483 -8.28 -4.84 -3.08
CA PRO A 483 -9.59 -4.49 -2.50
C PRO A 483 -10.33 -3.37 -3.24
N PHE A 484 -9.65 -2.55 -4.05
CA PHE A 484 -10.31 -1.61 -4.97
C PHE A 484 -10.95 -2.34 -6.15
N TYR A 485 -10.14 -3.15 -6.86
CA TYR A 485 -10.54 -3.79 -8.11
C TYR A 485 -11.55 -4.92 -7.90
N GLN A 486 -11.34 -5.73 -6.86
CA GLN A 486 -12.11 -6.93 -6.57
C GLN A 486 -12.57 -6.94 -5.09
N PRO A 487 -13.43 -5.97 -4.68
CA PRO A 487 -13.76 -5.73 -3.28
C PRO A 487 -14.51 -6.89 -2.61
N LEU A 488 -15.39 -7.58 -3.34
CA LEU A 488 -16.18 -8.68 -2.80
C LEU A 488 -15.29 -9.87 -2.39
N VAL A 489 -14.45 -10.35 -3.31
CA VAL A 489 -13.55 -11.48 -3.02
C VAL A 489 -12.50 -11.09 -1.98
N SER A 490 -12.05 -9.82 -1.96
CA SER A 490 -11.15 -9.31 -0.92
C SER A 490 -11.76 -9.47 0.47
N LEU A 491 -12.97 -8.93 0.70
CA LEU A 491 -13.65 -9.05 1.99
C LEU A 491 -13.98 -10.50 2.36
N GLU A 492 -14.44 -11.30 1.40
CA GLU A 492 -14.78 -12.70 1.67
C GLU A 492 -13.54 -13.55 2.00
N MET A 493 -12.44 -13.37 1.27
CA MET A 493 -11.15 -14.01 1.56
C MET A 493 -10.66 -13.64 2.95
N PHE A 494 -10.66 -12.35 3.29
CA PHE A 494 -10.27 -11.86 4.61
C PHE A 494 -11.12 -12.50 5.73
N ASN A 495 -12.44 -12.51 5.57
CA ASN A 495 -13.36 -13.14 6.53
C ASN A 495 -13.13 -14.66 6.66
N ARG A 496 -12.85 -15.36 5.57
CA ARG A 496 -12.55 -16.81 5.55
C ARG A 496 -11.27 -17.12 6.32
N THR A 497 -10.22 -16.34 6.10
CA THR A 497 -8.94 -16.46 6.82
C THR A 497 -9.14 -16.31 8.32
N MET A 498 -9.87 -15.28 8.76
CA MET A 498 -10.14 -15.06 10.19
C MET A 498 -10.96 -16.19 10.82
N LYS A 499 -11.93 -16.74 10.09
CA LYS A 499 -12.77 -17.87 10.55
C LYS A 499 -12.04 -19.21 10.58
N GLY A 500 -10.85 -19.31 9.97
CA GLY A 500 -10.14 -20.57 9.82
C GLY A 500 -10.91 -21.57 8.95
N VAL A 501 -11.48 -21.09 7.85
CA VAL A 501 -12.10 -21.92 6.81
C VAL A 501 -11.33 -21.80 5.50
N ASP A 502 -11.56 -22.72 4.57
CA ASP A 502 -10.86 -22.72 3.30
C ASP A 502 -11.15 -21.46 2.49
N VAL A 503 -10.13 -20.95 1.80
CA VAL A 503 -10.25 -19.73 0.99
C VAL A 503 -11.11 -19.99 -0.26
N ALA A 504 -11.11 -21.20 -0.79
CA ALA A 504 -11.81 -21.54 -2.03
C ALA A 504 -13.33 -21.37 -1.93
N THR A 505 -13.94 -21.81 -0.83
CA THR A 505 -15.40 -21.91 -0.68
C THR A 505 -15.93 -21.30 0.62
N GLY A 506 -15.07 -21.14 1.63
CA GLY A 506 -15.47 -20.70 2.96
C GLY A 506 -16.32 -21.69 3.75
N LYS A 507 -16.37 -22.97 3.35
CA LYS A 507 -17.28 -23.98 3.93
C LYS A 507 -16.58 -25.02 4.79
N THR A 508 -15.29 -25.27 4.55
CA THR A 508 -14.50 -26.31 5.18
C THR A 508 -13.61 -25.69 6.23
N ARG A 509 -13.75 -26.10 7.49
CA ARG A 509 -12.79 -25.72 8.54
C ARG A 509 -11.42 -26.34 8.22
N ILE A 510 -10.38 -25.51 8.17
CA ILE A 510 -9.04 -25.98 7.84
C ILE A 510 -8.40 -26.66 9.04
N GLY A 511 -7.79 -27.82 8.79
CA GLY A 511 -6.90 -28.51 9.72
C GLY A 511 -5.51 -28.63 9.11
N LYS A 512 -4.55 -29.19 9.86
CA LYS A 512 -3.16 -29.36 9.39
C LYS A 512 -3.04 -30.17 8.09
N ASP A 513 -3.95 -31.12 7.88
CA ASP A 513 -3.95 -32.01 6.70
C ASP A 513 -4.79 -31.49 5.52
N TYR A 514 -5.45 -30.33 5.67
CA TYR A 514 -6.23 -29.75 4.58
C TYR A 514 -5.32 -29.38 3.41
N LYS A 515 -5.70 -29.73 2.18
CA LYS A 515 -5.05 -29.25 0.96
C LYS A 515 -6.04 -29.20 -0.20
N THR A 516 -5.88 -28.20 -1.06
CA THR A 516 -6.62 -28.12 -2.33
C THR A 516 -6.07 -29.12 -3.34
N SER A 517 -6.94 -29.64 -4.22
CA SER A 517 -6.58 -30.61 -5.26
C SER A 517 -6.94 -30.06 -6.63
N GLY A 518 -5.93 -29.91 -7.49
CA GLY A 518 -6.07 -29.33 -8.82
C GLY A 518 -4.72 -29.22 -9.55
N PRO A 519 -4.65 -28.47 -10.66
CA PRO A 519 -3.41 -28.24 -11.41
C PRO A 519 -2.33 -27.53 -10.56
N LYS A 520 -1.06 -27.73 -10.91
CA LYS A 520 0.07 -27.06 -10.22
C LYS A 520 0.24 -25.60 -10.61
N VAL A 521 -0.33 -25.21 -11.74
CA VAL A 521 -0.27 -23.87 -12.33
C VAL A 521 -1.68 -23.33 -12.51
N SER A 522 -1.86 -22.02 -12.29
CA SER A 522 -3.09 -21.33 -12.66
C SER A 522 -3.07 -21.09 -14.18
N SER A 523 -3.78 -21.93 -14.94
CA SER A 523 -3.82 -21.88 -16.41
C SER A 523 -4.93 -20.97 -16.97
N TYR A 524 -5.61 -20.21 -16.12
CA TYR A 524 -6.62 -19.28 -16.56
C TYR A 524 -5.97 -18.09 -17.27
N HIS A 525 -6.54 -17.73 -18.43
CA HIS A 525 -6.13 -16.61 -19.27
C HIS A 525 -7.33 -15.67 -19.41
N GLU A 526 -7.18 -14.44 -18.93
CA GLU A 526 -8.21 -13.38 -19.00
C GLU A 526 -8.50 -13.01 -20.46
N GLY A 527 -7.49 -13.05 -21.31
CA GLY A 527 -7.55 -12.47 -22.64
C GLY A 527 -7.56 -10.94 -22.57
N ASN A 528 -7.76 -10.27 -23.70
CA ASN A 528 -7.56 -8.83 -23.79
C ASN A 528 -8.86 -8.00 -23.65
N SER A 529 -9.98 -8.60 -23.21
CA SER A 529 -11.28 -7.93 -23.20
C SER A 529 -11.37 -6.76 -22.21
N THR A 530 -10.59 -6.79 -21.14
CA THR A 530 -10.53 -5.71 -20.13
C THR A 530 -9.37 -4.75 -20.38
N VAL A 531 -8.49 -5.05 -21.34
CA VAL A 531 -7.36 -4.19 -21.73
C VAL A 531 -7.88 -2.97 -22.47
N GLN A 532 -7.53 -1.79 -21.98
CA GLN A 532 -7.82 -0.51 -22.61
C GLN A 532 -6.74 -0.20 -23.65
N PHE A 533 -7.19 0.14 -24.86
CA PHE A 533 -6.32 0.53 -25.99
C PHE A 533 -6.30 2.04 -26.24
N ASP A 534 -7.15 2.78 -25.54
CA ASP A 534 -7.20 4.23 -25.51
C ASP A 534 -7.06 4.70 -24.05
N VAL A 535 -6.54 5.92 -23.87
CA VAL A 535 -6.47 6.55 -22.54
C VAL A 535 -7.88 6.73 -21.99
N VAL A 536 -8.12 6.20 -20.80
CA VAL A 536 -9.43 6.27 -20.15
C VAL A 536 -9.70 7.69 -19.66
N PRO A 537 -10.91 8.24 -19.86
CA PRO A 537 -11.24 9.57 -19.36
C PRO A 537 -11.17 9.66 -17.83
N GLU A 538 -10.70 10.79 -17.31
CA GLU A 538 -10.63 11.08 -15.86
C GLU A 538 -11.99 11.03 -15.14
N SER A 539 -13.09 11.22 -15.87
CA SER A 539 -14.45 11.12 -15.35
C SER A 539 -15.02 9.70 -15.41
N ALA A 540 -14.24 8.69 -15.80
CA ALA A 540 -14.69 7.31 -15.84
C ALA A 540 -14.88 6.77 -14.43
N VAL A 541 -15.78 5.81 -14.28
CA VAL A 541 -16.00 5.08 -13.03
C VAL A 541 -15.63 3.62 -13.26
N TYR A 542 -14.85 3.04 -12.36
CA TYR A 542 -14.49 1.63 -12.43
C TYR A 542 -15.70 0.75 -12.08
N ASN A 543 -16.06 -0.18 -12.95
CA ASN A 543 -17.11 -1.15 -12.66
C ASN A 543 -16.50 -2.47 -12.17
N VAL A 544 -16.64 -2.75 -10.88
CA VAL A 544 -16.12 -3.96 -10.23
C VAL A 544 -16.80 -5.27 -10.68
N THR A 545 -17.95 -5.19 -11.35
CA THR A 545 -18.64 -6.38 -11.89
C THR A 545 -18.11 -6.78 -13.26
N THR A 546 -17.80 -5.80 -14.12
CA THR A 546 -17.28 -6.05 -15.47
C THR A 546 -15.76 -5.93 -15.55
N ALA A 547 -15.13 -5.40 -14.49
CA ALA A 547 -13.71 -5.05 -14.43
C ALA A 547 -13.25 -4.10 -15.55
N THR A 548 -14.12 -3.15 -15.93
CA THR A 548 -13.88 -2.20 -17.02
C THR A 548 -14.32 -0.78 -16.63
N PRO A 549 -13.75 0.28 -17.25
CA PRO A 549 -14.28 1.62 -17.11
C PRO A 549 -15.72 1.75 -17.66
N GLN A 550 -16.49 2.66 -17.08
CA GLN A 550 -17.80 3.08 -17.58
C GLN A 550 -17.87 4.60 -17.69
N ASN A 551 -18.66 5.10 -18.65
CA ASN A 551 -18.92 6.53 -18.79
C ASN A 551 -19.61 7.05 -17.52
N GLY A 552 -18.96 7.96 -16.80
CA GLY A 552 -19.58 8.67 -15.69
C GLY A 552 -20.80 9.44 -16.18
N THR A 553 -21.98 9.18 -15.63
CA THR A 553 -23.14 10.03 -15.88
C THR A 553 -22.90 11.38 -15.22
N THR A 554 -22.74 12.44 -16.01
CA THR A 554 -22.68 13.82 -15.54
C THR A 554 -24.03 14.25 -14.96
N ALA A 555 -24.24 13.98 -13.67
CA ALA A 555 -25.23 14.71 -12.90
C ALA A 555 -24.66 16.11 -12.58
N GLY A 556 -24.82 17.04 -13.53
CA GLY A 556 -24.72 18.50 -13.38
C GLY A 556 -23.74 19.07 -12.33
N GLY A 557 -22.48 19.25 -12.70
CA GLY A 557 -21.50 20.07 -11.97
C GLY A 557 -20.45 20.61 -12.93
N SER A 558 -20.20 21.91 -12.89
CA SER A 558 -19.63 22.73 -13.96
C SER A 558 -18.12 22.54 -14.21
N ALA A 559 -17.63 23.18 -15.27
CA ALA A 559 -16.26 23.26 -15.78
C ALA A 559 -15.17 23.76 -14.79
N GLU A 560 -15.43 23.81 -13.48
CA GLU A 560 -14.47 24.12 -12.42
C GLU A 560 -13.66 22.90 -11.97
N ALA A 561 -14.22 21.68 -12.02
CA ALA A 561 -13.50 20.44 -11.68
C ALA A 561 -12.28 20.21 -12.59
N GLY A 562 -12.43 20.48 -13.90
CA GLY A 562 -11.36 20.36 -14.89
C GLY A 562 -10.20 21.36 -14.71
N LYS A 563 -10.39 22.44 -13.94
CA LYS A 563 -9.31 23.40 -13.59
C LYS A 563 -8.61 23.04 -12.28
N ARG A 564 -9.30 22.38 -11.34
CA ARG A 564 -8.72 21.93 -10.05
C ARG A 564 -7.71 20.81 -10.23
N MET A 565 -8.01 19.79 -11.04
CA MET A 565 -7.09 18.65 -11.28
C MET A 565 -5.96 18.96 -12.27
N ALA A 566 -6.12 19.95 -13.16
CA ALA A 566 -5.03 20.41 -14.03
C ALA A 566 -3.82 20.96 -13.24
N ARG A 567 -4.02 21.33 -11.97
CA ARG A 567 -2.98 21.83 -11.06
C ARG A 567 -2.22 20.68 -10.38
N ALA A 568 -2.93 19.65 -9.89
CA ALA A 568 -2.34 18.39 -9.39
C ALA A 568 -1.60 17.59 -10.50
N LYS A 569 -2.02 17.74 -11.76
CA LYS A 569 -1.33 17.13 -12.92
C LYS A 569 0.01 17.76 -13.26
N ARG A 570 0.42 18.86 -12.62
CA ARG A 570 1.74 19.48 -12.86
C ARG A 570 2.84 18.89 -11.97
N THR A 571 2.46 18.35 -10.81
CA THR A 571 3.33 17.75 -9.78
C THR A 571 3.64 16.27 -10.08
N THR A 572 2.66 15.45 -10.45
CA THR A 572 2.89 14.02 -10.73
C THR A 572 3.57 13.76 -12.07
N ARG A 573 3.37 14.62 -13.06
CA ARG A 573 3.86 14.41 -14.45
C ARG A 573 5.35 14.72 -14.67
N ARG A 574 6.09 15.13 -13.61
CA ARG A 574 7.53 15.45 -13.71
C ARG A 574 8.41 14.89 -12.58
N GLY A 575 7.84 14.28 -11.54
CA GLY A 575 8.57 13.73 -10.38
C GLY A 575 9.42 12.49 -10.66
N LYS A 576 9.05 11.60 -11.60
CA LYS A 576 9.90 10.46 -12.03
C LYS A 576 10.79 10.82 -13.25
N ARG A 577 11.38 12.01 -13.28
CA ARG A 577 12.38 12.39 -14.31
C ARG A 577 13.72 12.74 -13.69
N LEU A 578 14.37 11.73 -13.10
CA LEU A 578 15.82 11.79 -12.88
C LEU A 578 16.52 11.98 -14.23
N ARG A 579 16.92 13.21 -14.50
CA ARG A 579 17.87 13.54 -15.56
C ARG A 579 19.23 12.96 -15.17
N THR A 580 19.66 11.88 -15.83
CA THR A 580 21.09 11.59 -15.93
C THR A 580 21.62 12.19 -17.24
N LYS A 581 22.63 13.04 -17.11
CA LYS A 581 23.37 13.60 -18.24
C LYS A 581 24.11 12.47 -18.96
N ARG A 582 24.02 12.53 -20.29
CA ARG A 582 24.89 11.91 -21.30
C ARG A 582 26.38 11.78 -20.92
N ASP A 583 26.94 10.69 -21.45
CA ASP A 583 28.34 10.40 -21.83
C ASP A 583 29.24 9.66 -20.82
N LEU A 584 29.59 8.39 -21.12
CA LEU A 584 30.93 8.00 -21.63
C LEU A 584 31.05 6.46 -21.92
N LEU A 585 31.02 6.14 -23.22
CA LEU A 585 31.89 5.21 -23.98
C LEU A 585 32.25 3.79 -23.49
N ASN A 586 31.83 2.83 -24.33
CA ASN A 586 32.60 1.73 -24.96
C ASN A 586 33.53 0.85 -24.10
N ALA A 587 33.23 -0.46 -24.05
CA ALA A 587 34.21 -1.49 -24.39
C ALA A 587 33.54 -2.79 -24.85
N LYS A 588 34.08 -3.32 -25.95
CA LYS A 588 33.77 -4.59 -26.61
C LYS A 588 34.32 -5.75 -25.77
N ASP A 589 33.60 -6.87 -25.68
CA ASP A 589 34.02 -8.13 -26.31
C ASP A 589 33.05 -9.29 -26.05
N LYS A 590 32.90 -10.12 -27.07
CA LYS A 590 32.04 -11.31 -27.15
C LYS A 590 32.67 -12.53 -26.47
N ARG A 591 31.86 -13.37 -25.80
CA ARG A 591 31.89 -14.87 -25.92
C ARG A 591 30.83 -15.59 -25.05
N TRP A 592 29.75 -16.05 -25.70
CA TRP A 592 29.17 -17.42 -25.79
C TRP A 592 29.03 -18.42 -24.59
N VAL A 593 27.76 -18.91 -24.40
CA VAL A 593 27.18 -20.24 -24.00
C VAL A 593 27.48 -20.80 -22.57
N LEU A 594 26.60 -21.43 -21.79
CA LEU A 594 25.44 -22.34 -21.99
C LEU A 594 24.41 -22.27 -20.83
N LEU A 595 23.14 -22.51 -21.19
CA LEU A 595 22.00 -22.90 -20.36
C LEU A 595 22.23 -24.28 -19.70
N ASP A 596 21.65 -24.52 -18.53
CA ASP A 596 21.06 -25.84 -18.24
C ASP A 596 19.90 -25.75 -17.24
N GLU A 597 18.87 -26.51 -17.59
CA GLU A 597 17.59 -26.74 -16.93
C GLU A 597 17.76 -27.57 -15.64
N GLN A 598 17.04 -27.21 -14.56
CA GLN A 598 16.36 -28.15 -13.66
C GLN A 598 15.33 -27.48 -12.76
#